data_AF-A0A2V8HDE3-F1
#
_entry.id   AF-A0A2V8HDE3-F1
#
_cell.length_a   1.000
_cell.length_b   1.000
_cell.length_c   1.000
_cell.angle_alpha   90.00
_cell.angle_beta   90.00
_cell.angle_gamma   90.00
#
_symmetry.space_group_name_H-M   'P 1'
#
loop_
_entity.id
_entity.type
_entity.pdbx_description
1 polymer ?
#
loop_
_entity_poly.entity_id
_entity_poly.type
_entity_poly.pdbx_seq_one_letter_code
_entity_poly.pdbx_strand_id
1 'polypeptide(L)'
;MKPTPRLYSDHMITAVLALLSYALFFYGLGSIGLVGPDEPRYAAIAREMVLTGDYITPRLYGMPWFEKPPLMYWLAALAYRIFGFNEAGARFPSALSATLCVFLIYWCGRKLWGRAEGFLVALVAATSIGSFVFARAASMDMLLTACLTAALVFFLFSYNDPTPRRRIWQCASYASLGLAVLAKGPVGLLLPALSLGGFILLRGRWREWRDWYPKGLWITLAIAGPWYLFCTMQNGREFLQIFFINHNVERFTSTSYGHDRPFLFFLPVLL
;
A
#
# COMPACT_ATOMS: atom_id res chain seq x y z
N MET A 1 5.78 -44.51 15.66
CA MET A 1 5.63 -43.10 15.23
C MET A 1 4.81 -43.08 13.95
N LYS A 2 3.58 -42.55 13.96
CA LYS A 2 2.83 -42.32 12.71
C LYS A 2 3.47 -41.14 11.99
N PRO A 3 3.76 -41.21 10.68
CA PRO A 3 4.25 -40.07 9.93
C PRO A 3 3.16 -39.01 9.95
N THR A 4 3.40 -37.90 10.66
CA THR A 4 2.56 -36.71 10.52
C THR A 4 2.68 -36.27 9.06
N PRO A 5 1.56 -36.05 8.35
CA PRO A 5 1.63 -35.62 6.97
C PRO A 5 2.45 -34.35 6.86
N ARG A 6 3.35 -34.28 5.86
CA ARG A 6 4.14 -33.08 5.51
C ARG A 6 3.28 -31.94 4.92
N LEU A 7 2.02 -31.84 5.35
CA LEU A 7 0.99 -30.93 4.86
C LEU A 7 1.30 -29.43 5.12
N TYR A 8 2.41 -29.13 5.79
CA TYR A 8 2.87 -27.78 6.11
C TYR A 8 4.34 -27.55 5.75
N SER A 9 4.85 -28.13 4.66
CA SER A 9 6.14 -27.68 4.13
C SER A 9 6.00 -26.25 3.61
N ASP A 10 6.98 -25.38 3.91
CA ASP A 10 6.92 -23.96 3.54
C ASP A 10 6.68 -23.77 2.04
N HIS A 11 7.35 -24.58 1.21
CA HIS A 11 7.23 -24.52 -0.25
C HIS A 11 5.80 -24.82 -0.71
N MET A 12 5.14 -25.80 -0.11
CA MET A 12 3.76 -26.15 -0.47
C MET A 12 2.79 -25.05 -0.06
N ILE A 13 2.93 -24.49 1.15
CA ILE A 13 2.10 -23.36 1.59
C ILE A 13 2.29 -22.16 0.67
N THR A 14 3.55 -21.80 0.35
CA THR A 14 3.82 -20.69 -0.54
C THR A 14 3.27 -20.91 -1.95
N ALA A 15 3.34 -22.14 -2.48
CA ALA A 15 2.79 -22.47 -3.78
C ALA A 15 1.26 -22.37 -3.79
N VAL A 16 0.59 -22.87 -2.74
CA VAL A 16 -0.86 -22.77 -2.58
C VAL A 16 -1.29 -21.30 -2.47
N LEU A 17 -0.62 -20.49 -1.65
CA LEU A 17 -0.93 -19.06 -1.55
C LEU A 17 -0.66 -18.30 -2.85
N ALA A 18 0.39 -18.66 -3.60
CA ALA A 18 0.67 -18.08 -4.91
C ALA A 18 -0.41 -18.43 -5.93
N LEU A 19 -0.82 -19.70 -6.02
CA LEU A 19 -1.88 -20.16 -6.91
C LEU A 19 -3.23 -19.52 -6.56
N LEU A 20 -3.54 -19.43 -5.27
CA LEU A 20 -4.74 -18.75 -4.80
C LEU A 20 -4.72 -17.25 -5.14
N SER A 21 -3.60 -16.57 -4.89
CA SER A 21 -3.46 -15.15 -5.24
C SER A 21 -3.58 -14.94 -6.75
N TYR A 22 -3.02 -15.84 -7.57
CA TYR A 22 -3.22 -15.83 -9.01
C TYR A 22 -4.71 -15.96 -9.39
N ALA A 23 -5.38 -17.00 -8.87
CA ALA A 23 -6.78 -17.27 -9.17
C ALA A 23 -7.71 -16.12 -8.74
N LEU A 24 -7.47 -15.51 -7.58
CA LEU A 24 -8.32 -14.44 -7.06
C LEU A 24 -7.99 -13.07 -7.68
N PHE A 25 -6.71 -12.72 -7.75
CA PHE A 25 -6.29 -11.35 -8.04
C PHE A 25 -5.85 -11.13 -9.48
N PHE A 26 -5.41 -12.15 -10.21
CA PHE A 26 -4.86 -12.00 -11.56
C PHE A 26 -5.70 -12.65 -12.66
N TYR A 27 -6.40 -13.76 -12.35
CA TYR A 27 -7.21 -14.45 -13.35
C TYR A 27 -8.30 -13.52 -13.90
N GLY A 28 -8.33 -13.32 -15.22
CA GLY A 28 -9.27 -12.42 -15.89
C GLY A 28 -9.15 -10.94 -15.47
N LEU A 29 -7.99 -10.47 -15.01
CA LEU A 29 -7.84 -9.10 -14.47
C LEU A 29 -8.26 -7.99 -15.46
N GLY A 30 -8.09 -8.25 -16.76
CA GLY A 30 -8.52 -7.35 -17.84
C GLY A 30 -9.80 -7.78 -18.56
N SER A 31 -10.62 -8.67 -18.00
CA SER A 31 -11.80 -9.20 -18.70
C SER A 31 -12.97 -8.21 -18.80
N ILE A 32 -12.96 -7.17 -17.97
CA ILE A 32 -13.94 -6.09 -17.98
C ILE A 32 -13.23 -4.75 -18.16
N GLY A 33 -13.92 -3.80 -18.81
CA GLY A 33 -13.45 -2.43 -18.96
C GLY A 33 -13.18 -1.74 -17.63
N LEU A 34 -12.52 -0.59 -17.68
CA LEU A 34 -12.25 0.23 -16.49
C LEU A 34 -13.55 0.80 -15.92
N VAL A 35 -13.72 0.67 -14.60
CA VAL A 35 -14.97 0.97 -13.89
C VAL A 35 -14.83 2.20 -13.01
N GLY A 36 -15.91 2.97 -12.92
CA GLY A 36 -15.99 4.14 -12.06
C GLY A 36 -15.10 5.30 -12.53
N PRO A 37 -14.99 6.37 -11.74
CA PRO A 37 -14.22 7.55 -12.11
C PRO A 37 -12.71 7.36 -11.93
N ASP A 38 -12.27 6.53 -10.98
CA ASP A 38 -10.87 6.45 -10.57
C ASP A 38 -10.02 5.61 -11.54
N GLU A 39 -10.48 4.40 -11.91
CA GLU A 39 -9.67 3.51 -12.76
C GLU A 39 -9.30 4.13 -14.10
N PRO A 40 -10.25 4.72 -14.89
CA PRO A 40 -9.92 5.33 -16.17
C PRO A 40 -8.96 6.50 -16.02
N ARG A 41 -9.09 7.30 -14.95
CA ARG A 41 -8.19 8.44 -14.69
C ARG A 41 -6.77 7.96 -14.39
N TYR A 42 -6.60 7.02 -13.46
CA TYR A 42 -5.27 6.55 -13.07
C TYR A 42 -4.61 5.78 -14.22
N ALA A 43 -5.38 5.01 -14.97
CA ALA A 43 -4.95 4.35 -16.19
C ALA A 43 -4.49 5.36 -17.27
N ALA A 44 -5.23 6.45 -17.47
CA ALA A 44 -4.87 7.49 -18.43
C ALA A 44 -3.61 8.25 -18.02
N ILE A 45 -3.46 8.62 -16.74
CA ILE A 45 -2.27 9.29 -16.21
C ILE A 45 -1.03 8.40 -16.40
N ALA A 46 -1.12 7.12 -16.03
CA ALA A 46 -0.02 6.18 -16.20
C ALA A 46 0.35 6.01 -17.69
N ARG A 47 -0.64 5.97 -18.59
CA ARG A 47 -0.42 5.92 -20.04
C ARG A 47 0.28 7.19 -20.53
N GLU A 48 -0.14 8.36 -20.06
CA GLU A 48 0.46 9.63 -20.42
C GLU A 48 1.94 9.68 -19.99
N MET A 49 2.29 9.23 -18.78
CA MET A 49 3.70 9.11 -18.34
C MET A 49 4.54 8.23 -19.27
N VAL A 50 3.97 7.12 -19.78
CA VAL A 50 4.68 6.24 -20.73
C VAL A 50 4.93 6.96 -22.06
N LEU A 51 3.93 7.69 -22.56
CA LEU A 51 3.96 8.35 -23.87
C LEU A 51 4.83 9.61 -23.89
N THR A 52 4.81 10.41 -22.81
CA THR A 52 5.56 11.66 -22.73
C THR A 52 6.97 11.48 -22.17
N GLY A 53 7.19 10.43 -21.37
CA GLY A 53 8.42 10.23 -20.60
C GLY A 53 8.52 11.15 -19.36
N ASP A 54 7.50 11.96 -19.08
CA ASP A 54 7.43 12.78 -17.87
C ASP A 54 6.84 11.95 -16.72
N TYR A 55 7.72 11.44 -15.85
CA TYR A 55 7.35 10.70 -14.66
C TYR A 55 7.28 11.58 -13.40
N ILE A 56 7.53 12.88 -13.51
CA ILE A 56 7.53 13.80 -12.37
C ILE A 56 6.17 14.46 -12.23
N THR A 57 5.60 14.99 -13.32
CA THR A 57 4.33 15.71 -13.31
C THR A 57 3.20 14.78 -13.80
N PRO A 58 2.32 14.29 -12.91
CA PRO A 58 1.16 13.52 -13.35
C PRO A 58 0.23 14.44 -14.15
N ARG A 59 -0.26 13.95 -15.29
CA ARG A 59 -1.15 14.70 -16.17
C ARG A 59 -2.36 13.87 -16.55
N LEU A 60 -3.52 14.54 -16.62
CA LEU A 60 -4.77 13.98 -17.09
C LEU A 60 -5.33 14.91 -18.15
N TYR A 61 -5.52 14.39 -19.37
CA TYR A 61 -5.91 15.18 -20.54
C TYR A 61 -4.90 16.30 -20.87
N GLY A 62 -3.60 16.05 -20.67
CA GLY A 62 -2.53 17.04 -20.90
C GLY A 62 -2.35 18.07 -19.77
N MET A 63 -3.32 18.18 -18.86
CA MET A 63 -3.29 19.12 -17.74
C MET A 63 -2.68 18.49 -16.49
N PRO A 64 -1.90 19.22 -15.68
CA PRO A 64 -1.36 18.69 -14.44
C PRO A 64 -2.45 18.21 -13.47
N TRP A 65 -2.21 17.07 -12.83
CA TRP A 65 -3.15 16.38 -11.95
C TRP A 65 -2.49 16.06 -10.60
N PHE A 66 -2.63 16.97 -9.64
CA PHE A 66 -1.92 16.93 -8.36
C PHE A 66 -2.75 16.34 -7.20
N GLU A 67 -3.69 15.45 -7.47
CA GLU A 67 -4.51 14.83 -6.42
C GLU A 67 -3.78 13.77 -5.60
N LYS A 68 -2.84 13.04 -6.23
CA LYS A 68 -2.19 11.85 -5.66
C LYS A 68 -0.70 11.81 -6.02
N PRO A 69 0.14 11.23 -5.15
CA PRO A 69 1.54 10.99 -5.46
C PRO A 69 1.69 9.81 -6.43
N PRO A 70 2.89 9.57 -6.99
CA PRO A 70 3.00 8.96 -8.30
C PRO A 70 3.22 7.44 -8.27
N LEU A 71 3.37 6.81 -7.10
CA LEU A 71 3.88 5.43 -7.04
C LEU A 71 3.01 4.44 -7.81
N MET A 72 1.68 4.54 -7.67
CA MET A 72 0.76 3.70 -8.43
C MET A 72 0.85 3.97 -9.93
N TYR A 73 0.99 5.24 -10.34
CA TYR A 73 1.14 5.60 -11.75
C TYR A 73 2.44 5.04 -12.32
N TRP A 74 3.55 5.10 -11.57
CA TRP A 74 4.82 4.51 -11.98
C TRP A 74 4.73 2.99 -12.14
N LEU A 75 4.08 2.30 -11.20
CA LEU A 75 3.90 0.86 -11.29
C LEU A 75 2.97 0.46 -12.44
N ALA A 76 1.90 1.21 -12.68
CA ALA A 76 1.01 0.99 -13.81
C ALA A 76 1.68 1.31 -15.15
N ALA A 77 2.50 2.38 -15.20
CA ALA A 77 3.31 2.72 -16.38
C ALA A 77 4.33 1.63 -16.70
N LEU A 78 4.98 1.06 -15.69
CA LEU A 78 5.86 -0.10 -15.85
C LEU A 78 5.07 -1.33 -16.36
N ALA A 79 3.90 -1.60 -15.79
CA ALA A 79 3.04 -2.69 -16.24
C ALA A 79 2.60 -2.50 -17.71
N TYR A 80 2.28 -1.28 -18.13
CA TYR A 80 1.98 -0.97 -19.53
C TYR A 80 3.17 -1.19 -20.47
N ARG A 81 4.39 -0.93 -20.03
CA ARG A 81 5.58 -1.23 -20.83
C ARG A 81 5.79 -2.74 -21.04
N ILE A 82 5.32 -3.56 -20.11
CA ILE A 82 5.47 -5.03 -20.15
C ILE A 82 4.30 -5.69 -20.89
N PHE A 83 3.07 -5.30 -20.56
CA PHE A 83 1.84 -5.96 -21.02
C PHE A 83 1.09 -5.20 -22.12
N GLY A 84 1.53 -3.98 -22.46
CA GLY A 84 0.80 -3.07 -23.34
C GLY A 84 -0.28 -2.26 -22.61
N PHE A 85 -0.89 -1.31 -23.32
CA PHE A 85 -1.98 -0.49 -22.80
C PHE A 85 -3.29 -1.30 -22.76
N ASN A 86 -3.60 -1.88 -21.60
CA ASN A 86 -4.83 -2.64 -21.36
C ASN A 86 -5.25 -2.60 -19.88
N GLU A 87 -6.45 -3.06 -19.59
CA GLU A 87 -7.05 -3.04 -18.25
C GLU A 87 -6.25 -3.86 -17.24
N ALA A 88 -5.68 -4.98 -17.68
CA ALA A 88 -4.85 -5.82 -16.82
C ALA A 88 -3.58 -5.08 -16.38
N GLY A 89 -2.92 -4.33 -17.28
CA GLY A 89 -1.77 -3.50 -16.96
C GLY A 89 -2.09 -2.40 -15.95
N ALA A 90 -3.26 -1.76 -16.07
CA ALA A 90 -3.71 -0.74 -15.11
C ALA A 90 -3.94 -1.30 -13.70
N ARG A 91 -4.51 -2.52 -13.61
CA ARG A 91 -4.86 -3.18 -12.34
C ARG A 91 -3.72 -4.03 -11.77
N PHE A 92 -2.71 -4.36 -12.56
CA PHE A 92 -1.59 -5.23 -12.16
C PHE A 92 -0.91 -4.79 -10.85
N PRO A 93 -0.63 -3.49 -10.61
CA PRO A 93 -0.02 -3.07 -9.36
C PRO A 93 -0.89 -3.37 -8.13
N SER A 94 -2.22 -3.27 -8.24
CA SER A 94 -3.15 -3.60 -7.17
C SER A 94 -3.16 -5.10 -6.87
N ALA A 95 -3.21 -5.94 -7.91
CA ALA A 95 -3.18 -7.39 -7.75
C ALA A 95 -1.86 -7.87 -7.11
N LEU A 96 -0.74 -7.26 -7.53
CA LEU A 96 0.57 -7.49 -6.93
C LEU A 96 0.61 -7.03 -5.46
N SER A 97 0.04 -5.87 -5.16
CA SER A 97 -0.02 -5.34 -3.80
C SER A 97 -0.84 -6.22 -2.86
N ALA A 98 -1.99 -6.73 -3.31
CA ALA A 98 -2.79 -7.69 -2.54
C ALA A 98 -2.03 -9.00 -2.29
N THR A 99 -1.32 -9.49 -3.30
CA THR A 99 -0.46 -10.68 -3.16
C THR A 99 0.64 -10.43 -2.13
N LEU A 100 1.30 -9.28 -2.19
CA LEU A 100 2.30 -8.88 -1.21
C LEU A 100 1.72 -8.83 0.22
N CYS A 101 0.51 -8.30 0.41
CA CYS A 101 -0.19 -8.36 1.70
C CYS A 101 -0.35 -9.80 2.20
N VAL A 102 -0.85 -10.70 1.36
CA VAL A 102 -1.07 -12.12 1.72
C VAL A 102 0.23 -12.77 2.19
N PHE A 103 1.34 -12.57 1.47
CA PHE A 103 2.63 -13.14 1.84
C PHE A 103 3.26 -12.49 3.08
N LEU A 104 3.09 -11.18 3.27
CA LEU A 104 3.54 -10.49 4.48
C LEU A 104 2.77 -10.98 5.71
N ILE A 105 1.46 -11.17 5.59
CA ILE A 105 0.60 -11.69 6.64
C ILE A 105 0.96 -13.15 6.96
N TYR A 106 1.16 -13.98 5.93
CA TYR A 106 1.65 -15.36 6.11
C TYR A 106 2.96 -15.36 6.89
N TRP A 107 3.94 -14.56 6.46
CA TRP A 107 5.25 -14.51 7.08
C TRP A 107 5.20 -14.00 8.52
N CYS A 108 4.36 -12.99 8.79
CA CYS A 108 4.10 -12.49 10.13
C CYS A 108 3.48 -13.56 11.02
N GLY A 109 2.36 -14.15 10.63
CA GLY A 109 1.69 -15.18 11.40
C GLY A 109 2.56 -16.43 11.60
N ARG A 110 3.35 -16.81 10.59
CA ARG A 110 4.32 -17.91 10.69
C ARG A 110 5.36 -17.67 11.77
N LYS A 111 5.87 -16.44 11.88
CA LYS A 111 6.91 -16.07 12.85
C LYS A 111 6.35 -15.96 14.27
N LEU A 112 5.08 -15.56 14.41
CA LEU A 112 4.45 -15.34 15.72
C LEU A 112 3.82 -16.59 16.32
N TRP A 113 3.13 -17.39 15.51
CA TRP A 113 2.27 -18.47 16.00
C TRP A 113 2.55 -19.83 15.37
N GLY A 114 3.09 -19.86 14.15
CA GLY A 114 3.41 -21.11 13.46
C GLY A 114 2.86 -21.16 12.05
N ARG A 115 3.24 -22.22 11.32
CA ARG A 115 2.94 -22.35 9.88
C ARG A 115 1.44 -22.49 9.61
N ALA A 116 0.73 -23.23 10.44
CA ALA A 116 -0.71 -23.45 10.26
C ALA A 116 -1.49 -22.16 10.48
N GLU A 117 -1.18 -21.44 11.56
CA GLU A 117 -1.79 -20.16 11.92
C GLU A 117 -1.45 -19.09 10.89
N GLY A 118 -0.18 -19.01 10.47
CA GLY A 118 0.22 -18.12 9.38
C GLY A 118 -0.54 -18.40 8.09
N PHE A 119 -0.72 -19.66 7.72
CA PHE A 119 -1.49 -20.04 6.54
C PHE A 119 -2.97 -19.65 6.67
N LEU A 120 -3.60 -19.91 7.82
CA LEU A 120 -5.01 -19.58 8.06
C LEU A 120 -5.27 -18.07 7.98
N VAL A 121 -4.44 -17.24 8.62
CA VAL A 121 -4.62 -15.77 8.58
C VAL A 121 -4.35 -15.23 7.18
N ALA A 122 -3.37 -15.78 6.45
CA ALA A 122 -3.12 -15.41 5.06
C ALA A 122 -4.27 -15.83 4.12
N LEU A 123 -4.89 -16.98 4.38
CA LEU A 123 -6.07 -17.44 3.65
C LEU A 123 -7.23 -16.48 3.86
N VAL A 124 -7.52 -16.10 5.11
CA VAL A 124 -8.55 -15.10 5.45
C VAL A 124 -8.28 -13.78 4.75
N ALA A 125 -7.03 -13.30 4.76
CA ALA A 125 -6.67 -12.08 4.06
C ALA A 125 -6.90 -12.19 2.55
N ALA A 126 -6.48 -13.30 1.93
CA ALA A 126 -6.62 -13.53 0.50
C ALA A 126 -8.09 -13.59 0.06
N THR A 127 -8.95 -14.23 0.85
CA THR A 127 -10.37 -14.44 0.54
C THR A 127 -11.29 -13.32 1.06
N SER A 128 -10.74 -12.31 1.73
CA SER A 128 -11.56 -11.19 2.20
C SER A 128 -12.12 -10.41 1.02
N ILE A 129 -13.38 -9.99 1.11
CA ILE A 129 -14.05 -9.28 0.01
C ILE A 129 -13.35 -7.98 -0.35
N GLY A 130 -12.85 -7.25 0.65
CA GLY A 130 -12.04 -6.04 0.45
C GLY A 130 -10.76 -6.33 -0.32
N SER A 131 -10.02 -7.39 0.04
CA SER A 131 -8.83 -7.78 -0.72
C SER A 131 -9.18 -8.15 -2.16
N PHE A 132 -10.22 -8.96 -2.38
CA PHE A 132 -10.62 -9.35 -3.74
C PHE A 132 -11.00 -8.13 -4.60
N VAL A 133 -11.87 -7.24 -4.09
CA VAL A 133 -12.36 -6.08 -4.83
C VAL A 133 -11.22 -5.10 -5.13
N PHE A 134 -10.46 -4.71 -4.11
CA PHE A 134 -9.40 -3.70 -4.30
C PHE A 134 -8.16 -4.27 -5.01
N ALA A 135 -7.91 -5.58 -4.97
CA ALA A 135 -6.85 -6.22 -5.78
C ALA A 135 -7.14 -6.10 -7.28
N ARG A 136 -8.42 -6.07 -7.64
CA ARG A 136 -8.89 -6.00 -9.02
C ARG A 136 -9.32 -4.60 -9.43
N ALA A 137 -9.14 -3.61 -8.56
CA ALA A 137 -9.39 -2.22 -8.84
C ALA A 137 -8.07 -1.50 -9.14
N ALA A 138 -7.97 -0.74 -10.23
CA ALA A 138 -6.84 0.16 -10.48
C ALA A 138 -6.94 1.37 -9.54
N SER A 139 -6.61 1.16 -8.26
CA SER A 139 -6.70 2.14 -7.18
C SER A 139 -5.41 2.18 -6.35
N MET A 140 -5.16 3.35 -5.75
CA MET A 140 -4.09 3.59 -4.77
C MET A 140 -4.27 2.77 -3.48
N ASP A 141 -5.49 2.31 -3.18
CA ASP A 141 -5.87 1.73 -1.89
C ASP A 141 -5.16 0.44 -1.56
N MET A 142 -5.08 -0.49 -2.53
CA MET A 142 -4.44 -1.77 -2.30
C MET A 142 -2.92 -1.61 -2.13
N LEU A 143 -2.32 -0.70 -2.90
CA LEU A 143 -0.90 -0.36 -2.78
C LEU A 143 -0.58 0.26 -1.42
N LEU A 144 -1.40 1.22 -0.97
CA LEU A 144 -1.28 1.78 0.38
C LEU A 144 -1.39 0.66 1.42
N THR A 145 -2.40 -0.20 1.32
CA THR A 145 -2.61 -1.34 2.23
C THR A 145 -1.37 -2.23 2.32
N ALA A 146 -0.72 -2.53 1.19
CA ALA A 146 0.51 -3.32 1.16
C ALA A 146 1.69 -2.63 1.84
N CYS A 147 1.91 -1.34 1.57
CA CYS A 147 2.96 -0.56 2.21
C CYS A 147 2.75 -0.43 3.73
N LEU A 148 1.51 -0.21 4.17
CA LEU A 148 1.16 -0.14 5.59
C LEU A 148 1.31 -1.49 6.28
N THR A 149 0.86 -2.58 5.64
CA THR A 149 1.04 -3.95 6.14
C THR A 149 2.51 -4.27 6.30
N ALA A 150 3.33 -3.96 5.29
CA ALA A 150 4.78 -4.13 5.37
C ALA A 150 5.39 -3.33 6.52
N ALA A 151 5.02 -2.04 6.65
CA ALA A 151 5.49 -1.19 7.73
C ALA A 151 5.17 -1.78 9.12
N LEU A 152 3.93 -2.23 9.34
CA LEU A 152 3.50 -2.81 10.62
C LEU A 152 4.16 -4.17 10.90
N VAL A 153 4.30 -5.03 9.89
CA VAL A 153 4.98 -6.33 10.04
C VAL A 153 6.45 -6.13 10.40
N PHE A 154 7.15 -5.25 9.69
CA PHE A 154 8.55 -4.94 9.99
C PHE A 154 8.72 -4.24 11.33
N PHE A 155 7.80 -3.36 11.71
CA PHE A 155 7.76 -2.79 13.05
C PHE A 155 7.65 -3.89 14.11
N LEU A 156 6.70 -4.82 13.96
CA LEU A 156 6.49 -5.90 14.92
C LEU A 156 7.70 -6.84 14.99
N PHE A 157 8.38 -7.08 13.88
CA PHE A 157 9.63 -7.85 13.87
C PHE A 157 10.76 -7.11 14.56
N SER A 158 10.88 -5.80 14.36
CA SER A 158 11.82 -4.97 15.12
C SER A 158 11.54 -5.02 16.62
N TYR A 159 10.26 -4.95 16.98
CA TYR A 159 9.84 -4.92 18.39
C TYR A 159 10.19 -6.21 19.13
N ASN A 160 10.06 -7.36 18.46
CA ASN A 160 10.31 -8.68 19.06
C ASN A 160 11.74 -9.23 18.83
N ASP A 161 12.63 -8.49 18.15
CA ASP A 161 13.98 -8.94 17.84
C ASP A 161 15.00 -8.27 18.77
N PRO A 162 15.62 -9.00 19.72
CA PRO A 162 16.62 -8.44 20.63
C PRO A 162 18.01 -8.32 19.99
N THR A 163 18.20 -8.85 18.77
CA THR A 163 19.51 -8.89 18.11
C THR A 163 19.76 -7.60 17.30
N PRO A 164 21.01 -7.35 16.84
CA PRO A 164 21.29 -6.24 15.94
C PRO A 164 20.45 -6.23 14.64
N ARG A 165 19.86 -7.36 14.24
CA ARG A 165 18.93 -7.45 13.09
C ARG A 165 17.68 -6.59 13.27
N ARG A 166 17.32 -6.25 14.51
CA ARG A 166 16.30 -5.25 14.84
C ARG A 166 16.39 -4.00 13.98
N ARG A 167 17.62 -3.52 13.69
CA ARG A 167 17.84 -2.30 12.91
C ARG A 167 17.44 -2.44 11.46
N ILE A 168 17.65 -3.62 10.86
CA ILE A 168 17.24 -3.92 9.49
C ILE A 168 15.71 -3.85 9.39
N TRP A 169 15.00 -4.41 10.37
CA TRP A 169 13.54 -4.33 10.44
C TRP A 169 13.04 -2.90 10.61
N GLN A 170 13.70 -2.07 11.43
CA GLN A 170 13.37 -0.64 11.54
C GLN A 170 13.53 0.05 10.18
N CYS A 171 14.67 -0.15 9.50
CA CYS A 171 14.92 0.45 8.19
C CYS A 171 13.88 0.00 7.15
N ALA A 172 13.52 -1.28 7.12
CA ALA A 172 12.48 -1.81 6.24
C ALA A 172 11.08 -1.23 6.54
N SER A 173 10.77 -1.03 7.83
CA SER A 173 9.54 -0.35 8.26
C SER A 173 9.51 1.09 7.74
N TYR A 174 10.57 1.87 7.96
CA TYR A 174 10.65 3.27 7.48
C TYR A 174 10.66 3.37 5.95
N ALA A 175 11.27 2.41 5.26
CA ALA A 175 11.23 2.34 3.82
C ALA A 175 9.80 2.12 3.30
N SER A 176 9.07 1.19 3.93
CA SER A 176 7.67 0.90 3.62
C SER A 176 6.77 2.11 3.87
N LEU A 177 7.04 2.89 4.93
CA LEU A 177 6.36 4.17 5.17
C LEU A 177 6.65 5.21 4.06
N GLY A 178 7.89 5.28 3.56
CA GLY A 178 8.24 6.14 2.43
C GLY A 178 7.44 5.79 1.17
N LEU A 179 7.31 4.49 0.87
CA LEU A 179 6.47 4.01 -0.22
C LEU A 179 4.98 4.30 0.03
N ALA A 180 4.49 4.16 1.26
CA ALA A 180 3.10 4.51 1.62
C ALA A 180 2.81 6.00 1.35
N VAL A 181 3.77 6.89 1.66
CA VAL A 181 3.67 8.32 1.36
C VAL A 181 3.66 8.59 -0.14
N LEU A 182 4.44 7.86 -0.94
CA LEU A 182 4.39 7.96 -2.40
C LEU A 182 3.14 7.30 -3.02
N ALA A 183 2.49 6.37 -2.31
CA ALA A 183 1.25 5.74 -2.75
C ALA A 183 0.03 6.66 -2.56
N LYS A 184 -0.11 7.29 -1.39
CA LYS A 184 -1.33 8.06 -1.06
C LYS A 184 -1.12 9.33 -0.25
N GLY A 185 0.13 9.79 -0.08
CA GLY A 185 0.43 11.04 0.59
C GLY A 185 0.56 10.93 2.12
N PRO A 186 0.40 12.04 2.85
CA PRO A 186 0.57 12.12 4.31
C PRO A 186 -0.19 11.07 5.13
N VAL A 187 -1.32 10.58 4.63
CA VAL A 187 -2.10 9.51 5.29
C VAL A 187 -1.27 8.23 5.52
N GLY A 188 -0.26 7.98 4.67
CA GLY A 188 0.67 6.86 4.81
C GLY A 188 1.55 6.92 6.07
N LEU A 189 1.70 8.09 6.68
CA LEU A 189 2.35 8.26 7.99
C LEU A 189 1.35 8.39 9.13
N LEU A 190 0.23 9.09 8.88
CA LEU A 190 -0.78 9.35 9.90
C LEU A 190 -1.39 8.05 10.46
N LEU A 191 -1.79 7.12 9.59
CA LEU A 191 -2.44 5.87 10.01
C LEU A 191 -1.50 5.00 10.88
N PRO A 192 -0.24 4.71 10.46
CA PRO A 192 0.72 4.02 11.32
C PRO A 192 1.03 4.75 12.61
N ALA A 193 1.17 6.08 12.57
CA ALA A 193 1.45 6.85 13.77
C ALA A 193 0.32 6.72 14.80
N LEU A 194 -0.94 6.78 14.35
CA LEU A 194 -2.10 6.57 15.21
C LEU A 194 -2.16 5.13 15.75
N SER A 195 -1.94 4.11 14.91
CA SER A 195 -1.99 2.72 15.35
C SER A 195 -0.86 2.36 16.31
N LEU A 196 0.37 2.80 16.01
CA LEU A 196 1.55 2.52 16.84
C LEU A 196 1.55 3.36 18.12
N GLY A 197 1.15 4.63 18.01
CA GLY A 197 0.92 5.50 19.16
C GLY A 197 -0.11 4.88 20.09
N GLY A 198 -1.28 4.51 19.55
CA GLY A 198 -2.36 3.82 20.26
C GLY A 198 -1.88 2.57 20.99
N PHE A 199 -1.14 1.71 20.28
CA PHE A 199 -0.53 0.52 20.85
C PHE A 199 0.39 0.81 22.05
N ILE A 200 1.27 1.83 21.94
CA ILE A 200 2.16 2.23 23.04
C ILE A 200 1.38 2.85 24.19
N LEU A 201 0.42 3.74 23.90
CA LEU A 201 -0.43 4.40 24.91
C LEU A 201 -1.16 3.36 25.75
N LEU A 202 -1.84 2.40 25.09
CA LEU A 202 -2.63 1.35 25.75
C LEU A 202 -1.79 0.39 26.58
N ARG A 203 -0.51 0.18 26.23
CA ARG A 203 0.41 -0.65 27.01
C ARG A 203 0.98 0.07 28.24
N GLY A 204 0.84 1.39 28.34
CA GLY A 204 1.43 2.19 29.41
C GLY A 204 2.96 2.23 29.39
N ARG A 205 3.59 1.80 28.28
CA ARG A 205 5.05 1.65 28.16
C ARG A 205 5.68 2.75 27.31
N TRP A 206 5.35 3.99 27.65
CA TRP A 206 5.78 5.20 26.94
C TRP A 206 7.27 5.20 26.62
N ARG A 207 8.12 4.80 27.57
CA ARG A 207 9.59 4.83 27.42
C ARG A 207 10.12 3.98 26.26
N GLU A 208 9.35 3.01 25.74
CA GLU A 208 9.74 2.19 24.58
C GLU A 208 9.87 3.02 23.28
N TRP A 209 9.32 4.25 23.23
CA TRP A 209 9.59 5.18 22.13
C TRP A 209 11.08 5.52 22.01
N ARG A 210 11.85 5.44 23.10
CA ARG A 210 13.30 5.71 23.08
C ARG A 210 14.09 4.65 22.33
N ASP A 211 13.56 3.44 22.27
CA ASP A 211 14.13 2.36 21.49
C ASP A 211 13.74 2.44 20.01
N TRP A 212 12.88 3.40 19.65
CA TRP A 212 12.64 3.72 18.25
C TRP A 212 13.88 4.36 17.66
N TYR A 213 14.04 4.18 16.36
CA TYR A 213 15.11 4.82 15.61
C TYR A 213 14.55 6.02 14.85
N PRO A 214 14.34 7.19 15.50
CA PRO A 214 13.70 8.34 14.87
C PRO A 214 14.47 8.86 13.65
N LYS A 215 15.80 8.68 13.61
CA LYS A 215 16.61 9.00 12.42
C LYS A 215 16.25 8.13 11.21
N GLY A 216 15.51 7.03 11.40
CA GLY A 216 14.95 6.25 10.31
C GLY A 216 13.93 7.02 9.46
N LEU A 217 13.36 8.11 9.97
CA LEU A 217 12.55 9.03 9.15
C LEU A 217 13.34 9.61 7.97
N TRP A 218 14.67 9.71 8.04
CA TRP A 218 15.49 10.07 6.89
C TRP A 218 15.38 9.07 5.74
N ILE A 219 15.09 7.80 6.01
CA ILE A 219 14.83 6.79 4.97
C ILE A 219 13.49 7.08 4.30
N THR A 220 12.45 7.35 5.09
CA THR A 220 11.13 7.75 4.57
C THR A 220 11.25 9.01 3.70
N LEU A 221 11.97 10.03 4.17
CA LEU A 221 12.24 11.25 3.43
C LEU A 221 13.08 11.01 2.19
N ALA A 222 14.10 10.15 2.24
CA ALA A 222 14.93 9.82 1.08
C ALA A 222 14.15 9.09 -0.02
N ILE A 223 13.14 8.29 0.34
CA ILE A 223 12.29 7.60 -0.63
C ILE A 223 11.23 8.55 -1.19
N ALA A 224 10.47 9.22 -0.32
CA ALA A 224 9.33 10.02 -0.75
C ALA A 224 9.73 11.43 -1.21
N GLY A 225 10.62 12.08 -0.46
CA GLY A 225 11.00 13.47 -0.62
C GLY A 225 11.47 13.88 -2.01
N PRO A 226 12.28 13.09 -2.74
CA PRO A 226 12.74 13.47 -4.07
C PRO A 226 11.62 13.80 -5.05
N TRP A 227 10.54 13.01 -5.07
CA TRP A 227 9.43 13.31 -5.97
C TRP A 227 8.71 14.61 -5.61
N TYR A 228 8.41 14.81 -4.32
CA TYR A 228 7.78 16.07 -3.87
C TYR A 228 8.65 17.27 -4.21
N LEU A 229 9.97 17.15 -4.04
CA LEU A 229 10.92 18.20 -4.40
C LEU A 229 10.88 18.49 -5.90
N PHE A 230 11.06 17.47 -6.75
CA PHE A 230 11.09 17.68 -8.21
C PHE A 230 9.75 18.15 -8.77
N CYS A 231 8.64 17.62 -8.27
CA CYS A 231 7.30 18.06 -8.67
C CYS A 231 7.07 19.52 -8.27
N THR A 232 7.53 19.94 -7.09
CA THR A 232 7.49 21.34 -6.65
C THR A 232 8.40 22.23 -7.51
N MET A 233 9.59 21.77 -7.86
CA MET A 233 10.51 22.54 -8.71
C MET A 233 9.95 22.75 -10.13
N GLN A 234 9.23 21.77 -10.68
CA GLN A 234 8.64 21.86 -12.03
C GLN A 234 7.32 22.64 -12.06
N ASN A 235 6.48 22.50 -11.03
CA ASN A 235 5.10 23.00 -11.05
C ASN A 235 4.84 24.14 -10.05
N GLY A 236 5.84 24.48 -9.24
CA GLY A 236 5.79 25.63 -8.33
C GLY A 236 4.71 25.52 -7.24
N ARG A 237 4.11 26.67 -6.93
CA ARG A 237 3.15 26.82 -5.83
C ARG A 237 1.81 26.12 -6.09
N GLU A 238 1.44 25.95 -7.35
CA GLU A 238 0.19 25.30 -7.75
C GLU A 238 0.12 23.87 -7.21
N PHE A 239 1.20 23.10 -7.39
CA PHE A 239 1.31 21.75 -6.82
C PHE A 239 1.14 21.75 -5.30
N LEU A 240 1.85 22.65 -4.60
CA LEU A 240 1.81 22.70 -3.14
C LEU A 240 0.40 23.01 -2.62
N GLN A 241 -0.29 23.96 -3.25
CA GLN A 241 -1.65 24.33 -2.88
C GLN A 241 -2.62 23.18 -3.11
N ILE A 242 -2.67 22.65 -4.34
CA ILE A 242 -3.61 21.60 -4.71
C ILE A 242 -3.37 20.32 -3.89
N PHE A 243 -2.12 19.86 -3.81
CA PHE A 243 -1.82 18.60 -3.14
C PHE A 243 -1.99 18.69 -1.61
N PHE A 244 -1.34 19.65 -0.95
CA PHE A 244 -1.32 19.69 0.51
C PHE A 244 -2.54 20.37 1.11
N ILE A 245 -3.05 21.44 0.50
CA ILE A 245 -4.20 22.17 1.05
C ILE A 245 -5.49 21.52 0.58
N ASN A 246 -5.77 21.53 -0.72
CA ASN A 246 -7.08 21.10 -1.22
C ASN A 246 -7.34 19.61 -1.00
N HIS A 247 -6.35 18.74 -1.24
CA HIS A 247 -6.55 17.29 -1.18
C HIS A 247 -6.15 16.59 0.12
N ASN A 248 -5.49 17.27 1.05
CA ASN A 248 -5.16 16.70 2.37
C ASN A 248 -5.85 17.45 3.52
N VAL A 249 -5.77 18.78 3.56
CA VAL A 249 -6.39 19.57 4.64
C VAL A 249 -7.88 19.78 4.38
N GLU A 250 -8.24 20.48 3.30
CA GLU A 250 -9.65 20.81 3.00
C GLU A 250 -10.48 19.57 2.76
N ARG A 251 -9.92 18.54 2.10
CA ARG A 251 -10.61 17.26 1.87
C ARG A 251 -10.98 16.53 3.18
N PHE A 252 -10.28 16.81 4.28
CA PHE A 252 -10.60 16.25 5.60
C PHE A 252 -11.50 17.18 6.43
N THR A 253 -11.30 18.50 6.34
CA THR A 253 -12.00 19.48 7.19
C THR A 253 -13.28 20.05 6.58
N SER A 254 -13.48 19.93 5.27
CA SER A 254 -14.60 20.54 4.55
C SER A 254 -15.47 19.52 3.82
N THR A 255 -16.75 19.85 3.64
CA THR A 255 -17.73 19.05 2.88
C THR A 255 -17.69 19.32 1.37
N SER A 256 -16.76 20.16 0.90
CA SER A 256 -16.69 20.69 -0.47
C SER A 256 -16.63 19.64 -1.58
N TYR A 257 -16.27 18.40 -1.23
CA TYR A 257 -16.21 17.26 -2.16
C TYR A 257 -17.46 16.35 -2.13
N GLY A 258 -18.51 16.72 -1.39
CA GLY A 258 -19.77 15.96 -1.36
C GLY A 258 -19.68 14.57 -0.72
N HIS A 259 -18.63 14.33 0.08
CA HIS A 259 -18.38 13.07 0.77
C HIS A 259 -18.88 13.05 2.21
N ASP A 260 -19.79 13.95 2.57
CA ASP A 260 -20.35 13.97 3.92
C ASP A 260 -21.18 12.70 4.15
N ARG A 261 -20.83 11.96 5.20
CA ARG A 261 -21.41 10.65 5.51
C ARG A 261 -21.59 10.53 7.02
N PRO A 262 -22.62 9.80 7.49
CA PRO A 262 -22.82 9.55 8.91
C PRO A 262 -21.60 8.89 9.56
N PHE A 263 -21.41 9.09 10.87
CA PHE A 263 -20.31 8.47 11.63
C PHE A 263 -20.24 6.95 11.44
N LEU A 264 -21.40 6.29 11.31
CA LEU A 264 -21.51 4.84 11.13
C LEU A 264 -21.35 4.36 9.67
N PHE A 265 -20.91 5.22 8.75
CA PHE A 265 -20.80 4.90 7.32
C PHE A 265 -19.96 3.65 7.02
N PHE A 266 -18.89 3.42 7.80
CA PHE A 266 -18.02 2.25 7.60
C PHE A 266 -18.52 0.99 8.30
N LEU A 267 -19.54 1.06 9.17
CA LEU A 267 -20.04 -0.13 9.89
C LEU A 267 -20.58 -1.21 8.94
N PRO A 268 -21.41 -0.90 7.93
CA PRO A 268 -21.88 -1.91 6.96
C PRO A 268 -20.77 -2.50 6.09
N VAL A 269 -19.63 -1.79 5.93
CA VAL A 269 -18.47 -2.28 5.16
C VAL A 269 -17.70 -3.35 5.95
N LEU A 270 -17.88 -3.39 7.27
CA LEU A 270 -17.22 -4.36 8.17
C LEU A 270 -18.04 -5.64 8.42
N LEU A 271 -19.32 -5.66 8.03
CA LEU A 271 -20.25 -6.79 8.18
C LEU A 271 -20.19 -7.71 6.96
#